data_AF-A0AAU9SCN8-F1
#
_entry.id   AF-A0AAU9SCN8-F1
#
_cell.length_a   1.000
_cell.length_b   1.000
_cell.length_c   1.000
_cell.angle_alpha   90.00
_cell.angle_beta   90.00
_cell.angle_gamma   90.00
#
_symmetry.space_group_name_H-M   'P 1'
#
loop_
_entity.id
_entity.type
_entity.pdbx_description
1 polymer ?
#
loop_
_entity_poly.entity_id
_entity_poly.type
_entity_poly.pdbx_seq_one_letter_code
_entity_poly.pdbx_strand_id
1 'polypeptide(L)' 'MPKEMRSHGVPEPRLQLLSSVSGVFSPGVLTDLVGSSGAGKTILMDVLAGRKTGGYTKGDI' A
#
# COMPACT_ATOMS: atom_id res chain seq x y z
N MET A 1 20.73 1.42 -9.01
CA MET A 1 21.39 2.71 -9.32
C MET A 1 22.82 2.67 -8.79
N PRO A 2 23.81 3.27 -9.48
CA PRO A 2 25.18 3.39 -9.00
C PRO A 2 25.24 4.05 -7.62
N LYS A 3 26.18 3.61 -6.77
CA LYS A 3 26.34 4.12 -5.39
C LYS A 3 26.58 5.64 -5.37
N GLU A 4 27.16 6.21 -6.42
CA GLU A 4 27.41 7.65 -6.53
C GLU A 4 26.12 8.48 -6.61
N MET A 5 25.04 7.97 -7.20
CA MET A 5 23.79 8.73 -7.32
C MET A 5 23.03 8.85 -5.99
N ARG A 6 23.27 7.93 -5.05
CA ARG A 6 22.66 7.95 -3.71
C ARG A 6 23.24 9.04 -2.80
N SER A 7 24.50 9.43 -3.00
CA SER A 7 25.14 10.49 -2.20
C SER A 7 24.75 11.90 -2.64
N HIS A 8 24.27 12.07 -3.88
CA HIS A 8 23.89 13.36 -4.46
C HIS A 8 22.41 13.73 -4.20
N GLY A 9 21.75 13.07 -3.25
CA GLY A 9 20.39 13.40 -2.84
C GLY A 9 19.31 13.09 -3.88
N VAL A 10 19.61 12.30 -4.92
CA VAL A 10 18.60 11.83 -5.88
C VAL A 10 17.59 10.96 -5.12
N PRO A 11 16.31 11.37 -5.02
CA PRO A 11 15.32 10.58 -4.32
C PRO A 11 15.19 9.22 -4.99
N GLU A 12 15.35 8.13 -4.24
CA GLU A 12 15.02 6.81 -4.78
C GLU A 12 13.53 6.81 -5.16
N PRO A 13 13.17 6.40 -6.39
CA PRO A 13 11.78 6.34 -6.79
C PRO A 13 11.05 5.36 -5.88
N ARG A 14 10.14 5.89 -5.05
CA ARG A 14 9.30 5.08 -4.17
C ARG A 14 8.11 4.57 -4.95
N LEU A 15 7.94 3.26 -5.01
CA LEU A 15 6.75 2.66 -5.60
C LEU A 15 5.55 2.90 -4.68
N GLN A 16 4.57 3.63 -5.18
CA GLN A 16 3.30 3.85 -4.49
C GLN A 16 2.34 2.70 -4.82
N LEU A 17 2.01 1.88 -3.83
CA LEU A 17 1.14 0.70 -4.02
C LEU A 17 -0.33 1.01 -3.78
N LEU A 18 -0.64 1.93 -2.88
CA LEU A 18 -1.98 2.42 -2.58
C LEU A 18 -1.96 3.95 -2.64
N SER A 19 -3.03 4.53 -3.17
CA SER A 19 -3.16 5.98 -3.34
C SER A 19 -4.52 6.43 -2.84
N SER A 20 -4.54 7.18 -1.74
CA SER A 20 -5.73 7.84 -1.19
C SER A 20 -6.97 6.94 -1.13
N VAL A 21 -6.82 5.75 -0.56
CA VAL A 21 -7.92 4.78 -0.42
C VAL A 21 -8.73 5.11 0.83
N SER A 22 -10.06 5.08 0.71
CA SER A 22 -11.00 5.23 1.83
C SER A 22 -12.20 4.32 1.61
N GLY A 23 -12.80 3.83 2.69
CA GLY A 23 -13.94 2.94 2.62
C GLY A 23 -14.48 2.59 4.00
N VAL A 24 -15.66 2.01 4.04
CA VAL A 24 -16.32 1.56 5.28
C VAL A 24 -16.82 0.14 5.03
N PHE A 25 -16.66 -0.72 6.03
CA PHE A 25 -17.17 -2.09 6.02
C PHE A 25 -18.26 -2.22 7.10
N SER A 26 -19.38 -2.84 6.73
CA SER A 26 -20.46 -3.07 7.69
C SER A 26 -20.10 -4.24 8.61
N PRO A 27 -20.17 -4.07 9.95
CA PRO A 27 -19.90 -5.16 10.88
C PRO A 27 -20.81 -6.36 10.66
N GLY A 28 -20.26 -7.57 10.72
CA GLY A 28 -21.01 -8.82 10.53
C GLY A 28 -21.39 -9.14 9.07
N VAL A 29 -20.98 -8.30 8.10
CA VAL A 29 -21.25 -8.52 6.68
C VAL A 29 -20.00 -9.03 5.97
N LEU A 30 -20.11 -10.16 5.27
CA LEU A 30 -19.06 -10.63 4.37
C LEU A 30 -18.95 -9.68 3.17
N THR A 31 -17.84 -8.95 3.09
CA THR A 31 -17.56 -8.02 1.99
C THR A 31 -16.44 -8.58 1.13
N ASP A 32 -16.63 -8.60 -0.19
CA ASP A 32 -15.60 -8.97 -1.15
C ASP A 32 -14.94 -7.72 -1.77
N LEU A 33 -13.65 -7.83 -2.10
CA LEU A 33 -12.88 -6.79 -2.77
C LEU A 33 -12.45 -7.29 -4.15
N VAL A 34 -13.05 -6.74 -5.21
CA VAL A 34 -12.88 -7.19 -6.59
C VAL A 34 -12.17 -6.17 -7.47
N GLY A 35 -11.53 -6.65 -8.55
CA GLY A 35 -10.78 -5.81 -9.49
C GLY A 35 -9.71 -6.60 -10.24
N SER A 36 -9.02 -5.96 -11.20
CA SER A 36 -7.97 -6.58 -12.01
C SER A 36 -6.76 -7.06 -11.19
N SER A 37 -5.95 -7.95 -11.77
CA SER A 37 -4.66 -8.33 -11.18
C SER A 37 -3.75 -7.11 -11.08
N GLY A 38 -3.04 -6.94 -9.95
CA GLY A 38 -2.20 -5.78 -9.70
C GLY A 38 -2.92 -4.52 -9.19
N ALA A 39 -4.25 -4.51 -9.07
CA ALA A 39 -5.01 -3.35 -8.58
C ALA A 39 -4.79 -3.00 -7.09
N GLY A 40 -3.94 -3.72 -6.37
CA GLY A 40 -3.63 -3.43 -4.96
C GLY A 40 -4.57 -4.08 -3.94
N LYS A 41 -5.49 -4.96 -4.35
CA LYS A 41 -6.47 -5.63 -3.46
C LYS A 41 -5.82 -6.35 -2.28
N THR A 42 -4.88 -7.25 -2.57
CA THR A 42 -4.14 -7.98 -1.53
C THR A 42 -3.31 -7.04 -0.67
N ILE A 43 -2.73 -5.99 -1.26
CA ILE A 43 -1.93 -5.00 -0.52
C ILE A 43 -2.79 -4.20 0.46
N LEU A 44 -4.00 -3.78 0.06
CA LEU A 44 -4.95 -3.12 0.94
C LEU A 44 -5.34 -4.02 2.11
N MET A 45 -5.67 -5.29 1.83
CA MET A 45 -6.00 -6.27 2.85
C MET A 45 -4.83 -6.58 3.79
N ASP A 46 -3.59 -6.63 3.28
CA ASP A 46 -2.40 -6.82 4.10
C ASP A 46 -2.12 -5.63 5.02
N VAL A 47 -2.37 -4.40 4.56
CA VAL A 47 -2.24 -3.19 5.39
C VAL A 47 -3.28 -3.19 6.50
N LEU A 48 -4.56 -3.41 6.17
CA LEU A 48 -5.64 -3.44 7.17
C LEU A 48 -5.46 -4.57 8.19
N ALA A 49 -4.94 -5.72 7.77
CA ALA A 49 -4.64 -6.85 8.65
C ALA A 49 -3.31 -6.69 9.43
N GLY A 50 -2.56 -5.60 9.25
CA GLY A 50 -1.26 -5.40 9.88
C GLY A 50 -0.16 -6.35 9.38
N ARG A 51 -0.37 -7.06 8.27
CA ARG A 51 0.59 -8.02 7.68
C ARG A 51 1.66 -7.34 6.80
N LYS A 52 1.45 -6.10 6.37
CA LYS A 52 2.43 -5.34 5.59
C LYS A 52 3.53 -4.75 6.51
N THR A 53 4.65 -5.46 6.63
CA THR A 53 5.77 -5.08 7.52
C THR A 53 6.89 -4.27 6.87
N GLY A 54 6.89 -4.14 5.54
CA GLY A 54 7.91 -3.40 4.79
C GLY A 54 7.34 -2.18 4.07
N GLY A 55 8.17 -1.14 3.93
CA GLY A 55 7.80 0.13 3.30
C GLY A 55 7.23 1.13 4.31
N TYR A 56 6.43 2.08 3.81
CA TYR A 56 5.80 3.12 4.63
C TYR A 56 4.29 3.08 4.43
N THR A 57 3.55 3.04 5.53
CA THR A 57 2.09 3.14 5.56
C THR A 57 1.70 4.42 6.30
N LYS A 58 0.70 5.14 5.79
CA LYS A 58 0.13 6.35 6.41
C LYS A 58 -1.38 6.30 6.32
N GLY A 59 -2.08 6.78 7.35
CA GLY A 59 -3.53 6.78 7.45
C GLY A 59 -4.00 6.06 8.72
N ASP A 60 -5.31 6.02 8.89
CA ASP A 60 -6.00 5.50 10.07
C ASP A 60 -7.09 4.51 9.65
N ILE A 61 -7.52 3.63 10.58
CA ILE A 61 -8.62 2.66 10.42
C ILE A 61 -9.78 3.08 11.32
#